data_AF-A0A2D4PUG9-F1
#
_entry.id   AF-A0A2D4PUG9-F1
#
_cell.length_a   1.000
_cell.length_b   1.000
_cell.length_c   1.000
_cell.angle_alpha   90.00
_cell.angle_beta   90.00
_cell.angle_gamma   90.00
#
_symmetry.space_group_name_H-M   'P 1'
#
loop_
_entity.id
_entity.type
_entity.pdbx_description
1 polymer ?
#
loop_
_entity_poly.entity_id
_entity_poly.type
_entity_poly.pdbx_seq_one_letter_code
_entity_poly.pdbx_strand_id
1 'polypeptide(L)'
;MMEPDRFQRELGVIPETLTHDSSRNLVAAWDRAAVEALERVVPLRPLIRCRSQWAPWFSEELREMKRRKRRLESLWRTSRSESTKTQLTSFIKIYLSAARTAKCAHFS
;
A
#
# COMPACT_ATOMS: atom_id res chain seq x y z
N MET A 1 11.57 2.03 7.82
CA MET A 1 11.94 2.88 8.97
C MET A 1 13.08 3.79 8.51
N MET A 2 13.21 4.98 9.08
CA MET A 2 14.32 5.90 8.75
C MET A 2 15.65 5.27 9.17
N GLU A 3 16.69 5.40 8.33
CA GLU A 3 18.05 4.92 8.62
C GLU A 3 18.86 6.05 9.29
N PRO A 4 19.16 5.96 10.60
CA PRO A 4 19.80 7.05 11.35
C PRO A 4 21.22 7.36 10.87
N ASP A 5 21.99 6.33 10.51
CA ASP A 5 23.37 6.48 10.04
C ASP A 5 23.43 7.19 8.68
N ARG A 6 22.44 6.94 7.82
CA ARG A 6 22.33 7.60 6.52
C ARG A 6 21.95 9.08 6.70
N PHE A 7 21.06 9.38 7.64
CA PHE A 7 20.70 10.74 7.97
C PHE A 7 21.88 11.55 8.51
N GLN A 8 22.67 10.96 9.40
CA GLN A 8 23.85 11.62 9.95
C GLN A 8 24.92 11.92 8.89
N ARG A 9 25.10 11.04 7.90
CA ARG A 9 26.01 11.30 6.77
C ARG A 9 25.52 12.44 5.87
N GLU A 10 24.22 12.55 5.64
CA GLU A 10 23.61 13.57 4.79
C GLU A 10 23.53 14.95 5.46
N LEU A 11 23.39 14.99 6.78
CA LEU A 11 23.50 16.22 7.57
C LEU A 11 24.91 16.84 7.52
N GLY A 12 25.95 16.01 7.37
CA GLY A 12 27.34 16.45 7.32
C GLY A 12 27.86 17.01 8.65
N VAL A 13 29.05 17.64 8.60
CA VAL A 13 29.67 18.32 9.74
C VAL A 13 29.28 19.80 9.69
N ILE A 14 28.96 20.38 10.85
CA ILE A 14 28.61 21.80 10.98
C ILE A 14 29.74 22.65 10.38
N PRO A 15 29.44 23.58 9.44
CA PRO A 15 30.45 24.49 8.95
C PRO A 15 31.01 25.35 10.10
N GLU A 16 32.31 25.26 10.36
CA GLU A 16 33.02 26.10 11.34
C GLU A 16 32.87 27.60 11.03
N THR A 17 32.46 27.95 9.81
CA THR A 17 32.16 29.33 9.41
C THR A 17 31.02 29.98 10.20
N LEU A 18 30.19 29.19 10.89
CA LEU A 18 29.05 29.67 11.69
C LEU A 18 29.39 29.90 13.18
N THR A 19 30.62 29.59 13.63
CA THR A 19 31.00 29.74 15.05
C THR A 19 31.10 31.19 15.52
N HIS A 20 31.13 32.15 14.60
CA HIS A 20 31.18 33.59 14.88
C HIS A 20 29.85 34.32 14.62
N ASP A 21 28.81 33.60 14.20
CA ASP A 21 27.50 34.15 13.89
C ASP A 21 26.56 34.15 15.11
N SER A 22 25.55 35.02 15.07
CA SER A 22 24.52 35.05 16.10
C SER A 22 23.79 33.70 16.21
N SER A 23 23.37 33.34 17.43
CA SER A 23 22.66 32.08 17.70
C SER A 23 21.43 31.86 16.80
N ARG A 24 20.77 32.94 16.37
CA ARG A 24 19.64 32.90 15.43
C ARG A 24 20.05 32.42 14.04
N ASN A 25 21.20 32.87 13.54
CA ASN A 25 21.70 32.47 12.23
C ASN A 25 22.16 31.01 12.24
N LEU A 26 22.74 30.57 13.35
CA LEU A 26 23.12 29.17 13.55
C LEU A 26 21.90 28.24 13.50
N VAL A 27 20.81 28.59 14.22
CA VAL A 27 19.56 27.80 14.20
C VAL A 27 18.95 27.77 12.80
N ALA A 28 18.91 28.89 12.08
CA ALA A 28 18.35 28.95 10.74
C ALA A 28 19.16 28.12 9.70
N ALA A 29 20.49 28.11 9.83
CA ALA A 29 21.35 27.28 8.98
C ALA A 29 21.14 25.79 9.28
N TRP A 30 21.00 25.43 10.56
CA TRP A 30 20.71 24.08 10.99
C TRP A 30 19.35 23.57 10.52
N ASP A 31 18.30 24.37 10.66
CA ASP A 31 16.96 24.00 10.19
C ASP A 31 16.96 23.75 8.69
N ARG A 32 17.67 24.58 7.91
CA ARG A 32 17.81 24.38 6.47
C ARG A 32 18.54 23.08 6.12
N ALA A 33 19.69 22.84 6.75
CA ALA A 33 20.46 21.62 6.53
C ALA A 33 19.67 20.35 6.92
N ALA A 34 18.92 20.42 8.02
CA ALA A 34 18.06 19.33 8.49
C ALA A 34 16.93 19.02 7.50
N VAL A 35 16.28 20.05 6.95
CA VAL A 35 15.24 19.87 5.91
C VAL A 35 15.84 19.24 4.65
N GLU A 36 16.97 19.74 4.17
CA GLU A 36 17.64 19.19 2.97
C GLU A 36 18.06 17.72 3.16
N ALA A 37 18.62 17.38 4.32
CA ALA A 37 18.97 16.00 4.66
C ALA A 37 17.73 15.10 4.77
N LEU A 38 16.64 15.61 5.36
CA LEU A 38 15.37 14.87 5.42
C LEU A 38 14.81 14.61 4.03
N GLU A 39 14.84 15.57 3.10
CA GLU A 39 14.37 15.37 1.72
C GLU A 39 15.18 14.32 0.95
N ARG A 40 16.48 14.17 1.23
CA ARG A 40 17.34 13.16 0.61
C ARG A 40 17.20 11.77 1.25
N VAL A 41 16.97 11.74 2.56
CA VAL A 41 16.95 10.50 3.34
C VAL A 41 15.57 9.86 3.31
N VAL A 42 14.54 10.69 3.43
CA VAL A 42 13.16 10.26 3.33
C VAL A 42 12.79 10.25 1.85
N PRO A 43 12.36 9.11 1.28
CA PRO A 43 11.80 9.14 -0.06
C PRO A 43 10.59 10.09 -0.03
N LEU A 44 10.57 11.10 -0.91
CA LEU A 44 9.54 12.17 -1.02
C LEU A 44 8.12 11.67 -1.39
N ARG A 45 7.81 10.40 -1.08
CA ARG A 45 6.70 9.53 -1.47
C ARG A 45 6.96 8.81 -2.78
N PRO A 46 6.87 7.48 -2.71
CA PRO A 46 5.76 6.86 -3.42
C PRO A 46 4.87 6.14 -2.42
N LEU A 47 3.93 6.88 -1.82
CA LEU A 47 2.73 6.29 -1.20
C LEU A 47 1.72 5.84 -2.25
N ILE A 48 2.10 5.78 -3.52
CA ILE A 48 1.41 4.93 -4.48
C ILE A 48 2.16 3.62 -4.40
N ARG A 49 1.80 2.79 -3.39
CA ARG A 49 2.00 1.35 -3.53
C ARG A 49 1.45 1.03 -4.92
N CYS A 50 2.37 0.64 -5.81
CA CYS A 50 2.08 0.18 -7.15
C CYS A 50 0.75 -0.57 -7.08
N ARG A 51 -0.20 -0.25 -7.97
CA ARG A 51 -1.31 -1.17 -8.26
C ARG A 51 -0.63 -2.52 -8.38
N SER A 52 -0.77 -3.37 -7.35
CA SER A 52 -0.07 -4.64 -7.30
C SER A 52 -0.35 -5.25 -8.67
N GLN A 53 0.70 -5.58 -9.44
CA GLN A 53 0.53 -6.24 -10.73
C GLN A 53 -0.57 -7.27 -10.50
N TRP A 54 -1.71 -7.02 -11.13
CA TRP A 54 -2.91 -7.77 -10.82
C TRP A 54 -2.52 -9.23 -10.98
N ALA A 55 -2.78 -10.03 -9.95
CA ALA A 55 -2.28 -11.38 -9.94
C ALA A 55 -2.66 -12.02 -11.29
N PRO A 56 -1.71 -12.47 -12.14
CA PRO A 56 -2.04 -12.68 -13.55
C PRO A 56 -3.06 -13.81 -13.76
N TRP A 57 -3.22 -14.68 -12.75
CA TRP A 57 -4.29 -15.68 -12.65
C TRP A 57 -5.70 -15.10 -12.37
N PHE A 58 -5.82 -13.83 -12.00
CA PHE A 58 -7.08 -13.18 -11.61
C PHE A 58 -7.75 -12.51 -12.82
N SER A 59 -8.37 -13.33 -13.66
CA SER A 59 -9.07 -12.94 -14.88
C SER A 59 -10.28 -12.01 -14.63
N GLU A 60 -10.78 -11.36 -15.69
CA GLU A 60 -12.01 -10.56 -15.62
C GLU A 60 -13.23 -11.41 -15.24
N GLU A 61 -13.27 -12.68 -15.65
CA GLU A 61 -14.32 -13.61 -15.25
C GLU A 61 -14.36 -13.80 -13.73
N LEU A 62 -13.21 -14.06 -13.10
CA LEU A 62 -13.12 -14.17 -11.63
C LEU A 62 -13.48 -12.87 -10.94
N ARG A 63 -13.20 -11.72 -11.57
CA ARG A 63 -13.60 -10.41 -11.07
C ARG A 63 -15.11 -10.24 -11.08
N GLU A 64 -15.78 -10.64 -12.17
CA GLU A 64 -17.23 -10.58 -12.28
C GLU A 64 -17.90 -11.57 -11.31
N MET A 65 -17.36 -12.78 -11.18
CA MET A 65 -17.80 -13.72 -10.15
C MET A 65 -17.67 -13.10 -8.75
N LYS A 66 -16.54 -12.45 -8.44
CA LYS A 66 -16.34 -11.78 -7.14
C LYS A 66 -17.32 -10.62 -6.92
N ARG A 67 -17.67 -9.84 -7.96
CA ARG A 67 -18.71 -8.80 -7.89
C ARG A 67 -20.09 -9.41 -7.65
N ARG A 68 -20.44 -10.47 -8.39
CA ARG A 68 -21.71 -11.19 -8.24
C ARG A 68 -21.86 -11.81 -6.85
N LYS A 69 -20.80 -12.40 -6.29
CA LYS A 69 -20.77 -12.86 -4.89
C LYS A 69 -21.16 -11.73 -3.94
N ARG A 70 -20.55 -10.54 -4.08
CA ARG A 70 -20.87 -9.39 -3.21
C ARG A 70 -22.33 -8.95 -3.36
N ARG A 71 -22.87 -8.95 -4.59
CA ARG A 71 -24.29 -8.64 -4.81
C ARG A 71 -25.22 -9.64 -4.11
N LEU A 72 -24.92 -10.94 -4.19
CA LEU A 72 -25.67 -11.99 -3.47
C LEU A 72 -25.56 -11.84 -1.95
N GLU A 73 -24.38 -11.48 -1.46
CA GLU A 73 -24.17 -11.21 -0.04
C GLU A 73 -24.97 -9.99 0.43
N SER A 74 -24.98 -8.90 -0.33
CA SER A 74 -25.82 -7.74 -0.08
C SER A 74 -27.31 -8.10 -0.09
N LEU A 75 -27.77 -8.86 -1.08
CA LEU A 75 -29.16 -9.33 -1.17
C LEU A 75 -29.55 -10.18 0.03
N TRP A 76 -28.68 -11.09 0.47
CA TRP A 76 -28.92 -11.88 1.68
C TRP A 76 -28.95 -11.01 2.94
N ARG A 77 -28.06 -10.02 3.07
CA ARG A 77 -28.07 -9.09 4.21
C ARG A 77 -29.36 -8.28 4.28
N THR A 78 -29.91 -7.86 3.14
CA THR A 78 -31.18 -7.12 3.07
C THR A 78 -32.39 -8.02 3.31
N SER A 79 -32.45 -9.18 2.63
CA SER A 79 -33.62 -10.06 2.68
C SER A 79 -33.65 -10.99 3.90
N ARG A 80 -32.49 -11.35 4.45
CA ARG A 80 -32.27 -12.41 5.47
C ARG A 80 -32.99 -13.73 5.17
N SER A 81 -33.28 -14.01 3.90
CA SER A 81 -33.97 -15.22 3.48
C SER A 81 -33.02 -16.42 3.40
N GLU A 82 -33.51 -17.61 3.76
CA GLU A 82 -32.76 -18.86 3.60
C GLU A 82 -32.55 -19.21 2.11
N SER A 83 -33.43 -18.76 1.21
CA SER A 83 -33.25 -18.94 -0.24
C SER A 83 -32.01 -18.18 -0.74
N THR A 84 -31.88 -16.90 -0.37
CA THR A 84 -30.72 -16.07 -0.76
C THR A 84 -29.43 -16.54 -0.11
N LYS A 85 -29.49 -17.06 1.13
CA LYS A 85 -28.37 -17.73 1.80
C LYS A 85 -27.91 -18.99 1.08
N THR A 86 -28.85 -19.82 0.61
CA THR A 86 -28.54 -21.04 -0.15
C THR A 86 -27.89 -20.70 -1.48
N GLN A 87 -28.43 -19.71 -2.20
CA GLN A 87 -27.85 -19.19 -3.44
C GLN A 87 -26.45 -18.60 -3.24
N LEU A 88 -26.23 -17.84 -2.16
CA LEU A 88 -24.90 -17.32 -1.82
C LEU A 88 -23.92 -18.47 -1.53
N THR A 89 -24.34 -19.46 -0.76
CA THR A 89 -23.51 -20.60 -0.37
C THR A 89 -23.10 -21.45 -1.58
N SER A 90 -24.04 -21.75 -2.48
CA SER A 90 -23.74 -22.48 -3.71
C SER A 90 -22.80 -21.67 -4.60
N PHE A 91 -23.04 -20.37 -4.75
CA PHE A 91 -22.20 -19.49 -5.56
C PHE A 91 -20.77 -19.34 -5.01
N ILE A 92 -20.61 -19.31 -3.68
CA ILE A 92 -19.28 -19.29 -3.04
C ILE A 92 -18.48 -20.54 -3.42
N LYS A 93 -19.10 -21.72 -3.44
CA LYS A 93 -18.41 -22.98 -3.83
C LYS A 93 -17.90 -22.91 -5.27
N ILE A 94 -18.73 -22.43 -6.20
CA ILE A 94 -18.37 -22.28 -7.62
C ILE A 94 -17.24 -21.26 -7.78
N TYR A 95 -17.30 -20.12 -7.09
CA TYR A 95 -16.23 -19.13 -7.13
C TYR A 95 -14.89 -19.69 -6.60
N LEU A 96 -14.93 -20.46 -5.51
CA LEU A 96 -13.72 -21.04 -4.94
C LEU A 96 -13.09 -22.10 -5.83
N SER A 97 -13.88 -22.94 -6.51
CA SER A 97 -13.36 -23.92 -7.46
C SER A 97 -12.76 -23.24 -8.69
N ALA A 98 -13.41 -22.22 -9.25
CA ALA A 98 -12.88 -21.44 -10.37
C ALA A 98 -11.57 -20.73 -10.00
N ALA A 99 -11.52 -20.08 -8.83
CA ALA A 99 -10.31 -19.41 -8.35
C ALA A 99 -9.16 -20.39 -8.10
N ARG A 100 -9.45 -21.61 -7.60
CA ARG A 100 -8.45 -22.66 -7.44
C ARG A 100 -7.92 -23.12 -8.80
N THR A 101 -8.81 -23.36 -9.76
CA THR A 101 -8.46 -23.77 -11.13
C THR A 101 -7.55 -22.74 -11.81
N ALA A 102 -7.89 -21.46 -11.73
CA ALA A 102 -7.08 -20.39 -12.30
C ALA A 102 -5.70 -20.27 -11.63
N LYS A 103 -5.63 -20.45 -10.31
CA LYS A 103 -4.34 -20.50 -9.60
C LYS A 103 -3.50 -21.69 -10.04
N CYS A 104 -4.09 -22.88 -10.12
CA CYS A 104 -3.39 -24.07 -10.60
C CYS A 104 -2.87 -23.83 -12.03
N ALA A 105 -3.70 -23.35 -12.95
CA ALA A 105 -3.28 -23.08 -14.33
C ALA A 105 -2.10 -22.09 -14.46
N HIS A 106 -1.91 -21.19 -13.49
CA HIS A 106 -0.83 -20.20 -13.50
C HIS A 106 0.42 -20.66 -12.74
N PHE A 107 0.28 -21.51 -11.73
CA PHE A 107 1.39 -21.95 -10.87
C PHE A 107 1.82 -23.41 -11.09
N SER A 108 1.14 -24.15 -11.97
CA SER A 108 1.57 -25.45 -12.49
C SER A 108 2.69 -25.29 -13.52
#